data_AF-A0A818ZHV6-F1
#
_entry.id   AF-A0A818ZHV6-F1
#
_cell.length_a   1.000
_cell.length_b   1.000
_cell.length_c   1.000
_cell.angle_alpha   90.00
_cell.angle_beta   90.00
_cell.angle_gamma   90.00
#
_symmetry.space_group_name_H-M   'P 1'
#
loop_
_entity.id
_entity.type
_entity.pdbx_description
1 polymer ?
#
loop_
_entity_poly.entity_id
_entity_poly.type
_entity_poly.pdbx_seq_one_letter_code
_entity_poly.pdbx_strand_id
1 'polypeptide(L)'
;MNIERPIWNEAFDFNNIWPSNEYFYINVYDENEGKKPDLIGSKQVSLDDVIEKGDFDGWVKLPGFVGFGSHDHVHISMHFEKISTG
;
A
#
# COMPACT_ATOMS: atom_id res chain seq x y z
N MET A 1 15.66 -14.36 10.59
CA MET A 1 15.51 -13.19 11.49
C MET A 1 14.18 -12.57 11.11
N ASN A 2 13.18 -12.57 11.99
CA ASN A 2 11.88 -11.98 11.69
C ASN A 2 11.96 -10.49 12.05
N ILE A 3 11.85 -9.61 11.06
CA ILE A 3 11.99 -8.16 11.26
C ILE A 3 10.57 -7.62 11.42
N GLU A 4 10.19 -7.23 12.64
CA GLU A 4 8.85 -6.68 12.94
C GLU A 4 8.59 -5.31 12.30
N ARG A 5 9.63 -4.68 11.72
CA ARG A 5 9.58 -3.37 11.05
C ARG A 5 10.41 -3.38 9.76
N PRO A 6 9.97 -4.11 8.73
CA PRO A 6 10.67 -4.14 7.45
C PRO A 6 10.73 -2.75 6.82
N ILE A 7 11.81 -2.48 6.08
CA ILE A 7 11.97 -1.28 5.25
C ILE A 7 12.17 -1.77 3.82
N TRP A 8 11.18 -1.53 2.96
CA TRP A 8 11.26 -1.87 1.54
C TRP A 8 11.94 -0.76 0.73
N ASN A 9 11.50 0.49 0.89
CA ASN A 9 11.95 1.63 0.08
C ASN A 9 11.90 1.36 -1.44
N GLU A 10 10.87 0.64 -1.87
CA GLU A 10 10.61 0.35 -3.28
C GLU A 10 9.68 1.40 -3.88
N ALA A 11 9.90 1.72 -5.16
CA ALA A 11 9.08 2.65 -5.92
C ALA A 11 8.43 1.92 -7.11
N PHE A 12 7.17 2.24 -7.37
CA PHE A 12 6.38 1.67 -8.44
C PHE A 12 5.69 2.78 -9.23
N ASP A 13 5.80 2.73 -10.56
CA ASP A 13 5.16 3.69 -11.45
C ASP A 13 3.92 3.05 -12.11
N PHE A 14 2.80 3.77 -12.04
CA PHE A 14 1.54 3.35 -12.64
C PHE A 14 1.11 4.39 -13.69
N ASN A 15 0.78 3.93 -14.89
CA ASN A 15 0.30 4.78 -15.98
C ASN A 15 -1.21 4.56 -16.20
N ASN A 16 -1.87 5.55 -16.79
CA ASN A 16 -3.29 5.47 -17.21
C ASN A 16 -4.29 5.27 -16.04
N ILE A 17 -4.06 5.93 -14.90
CA ILE A 17 -5.00 5.94 -13.78
C ILE A 17 -6.22 6.79 -14.14
N TRP A 18 -7.42 6.28 -13.84
CA TRP A 18 -8.66 7.02 -14.03
C TRP A 18 -8.85 8.05 -12.90
N PRO A 19 -9.42 9.23 -13.20
CA PRO A 19 -9.49 10.34 -12.24
C PRO A 19 -10.50 10.14 -11.09
N SER A 20 -11.19 8.99 -11.01
CA SER A 20 -12.17 8.72 -9.94
C SER A 20 -12.41 7.23 -9.76
N ASN A 21 -12.73 6.81 -8.52
CA ASN A 21 -13.08 5.44 -8.15
C ASN A 21 -11.95 4.41 -8.33
N GLU A 22 -10.70 4.87 -8.33
CA GLU A 22 -9.53 4.01 -8.37
C GLU A 22 -9.01 3.73 -6.96
N TYR A 23 -8.48 2.52 -6.77
CA TYR A 23 -8.01 2.07 -5.47
C TYR A 23 -6.65 1.40 -5.57
N PHE A 24 -5.77 1.72 -4.62
CA PHE A 24 -4.53 1.02 -4.39
C PHE A 24 -4.73 -0.08 -3.34
N TYR A 25 -4.41 -1.32 -3.72
CA TYR A 25 -4.54 -2.48 -2.85
C TYR A 25 -3.17 -2.88 -2.31
N ILE A 26 -3.04 -2.87 -0.99
CA ILE A 26 -1.82 -3.29 -0.28
C ILE A 26 -2.10 -4.64 0.36
N ASN A 27 -1.28 -5.64 0.02
CA ASN A 27 -1.29 -6.95 0.67
C ASN A 27 0.13 -7.23 1.18
N VAL A 28 0.25 -7.50 2.48
CA VAL A 28 1.53 -7.83 3.13
C VAL A 28 1.51 -9.31 3.48
N TYR A 29 2.57 -10.01 3.09
CA TYR A 29 2.72 -11.44 3.31
C TYR A 29 3.96 -11.72 4.19
N ASP A 30 3.84 -12.70 5.07
CA ASP A 30 4.98 -13.33 5.74
C ASP A 30 5.45 -14.51 4.89
N GLU A 31 6.66 -14.42 4.34
CA GLU A 31 7.26 -15.47 3.53
C GLU A 31 8.15 -16.36 4.40
N ASN A 32 7.76 -17.64 4.49
CA ASN A 32 8.53 -18.67 5.15
C ASN A 32 9.03 -19.67 4.10
N GLU A 33 10.34 -19.89 4.04
CA GLU A 33 10.99 -20.73 3.02
C GLU A 33 10.32 -22.12 2.92
N GLY A 34 9.96 -22.52 1.70
CA GLY A 34 9.31 -23.80 1.41
C GLY A 34 7.83 -23.89 1.80
N LYS A 35 7.21 -22.80 2.25
CA LYS A 35 5.76 -22.70 2.54
C LYS A 35 5.09 -21.68 1.64
N LYS A 36 3.77 -21.79 1.52
CA LYS A 36 2.95 -20.75 0.91
C LYS A 36 3.05 -19.48 1.79
N PRO A 37 3.25 -18.28 1.21
CA PRO A 37 3.23 -17.03 1.98
C PRO A 37 1.89 -16.83 2.69
N ASP A 38 1.95 -16.43 3.95
CA ASP A 38 0.77 -16.18 4.78
C ASP A 38 0.39 -14.70 4.68
N LEU A 39 -0.85 -14.40 4.33
CA LEU A 39 -1.35 -13.01 4.31
C LEU A 39 -1.47 -12.49 5.73
N ILE A 40 -0.71 -11.45 6.08
CA ILE A 40 -0.68 -10.88 7.43
C ILE A 40 -1.37 -9.51 7.54
N GLY A 41 -1.61 -8.83 6.41
CA GLY A 41 -2.36 -7.58 6.38
C GLY A 41 -2.85 -7.22 4.98
N SER A 42 -4.04 -6.62 4.89
CA SER A 42 -4.61 -6.15 3.62
C SER A 42 -5.38 -4.87 3.79
N LYS A 43 -5.18 -3.91 2.89
CA LYS A 43 -5.90 -2.64 2.89
C LYS A 43 -6.14 -2.13 1.48
N GLN A 44 -7.35 -1.63 1.26
CA GLN A 44 -7.73 -0.83 0.11
C GLN A 44 -7.60 0.66 0.50
N VAL A 45 -6.88 1.42 -0.31
CA VAL A 45 -6.66 2.87 -0.18
C VAL A 45 -7.30 3.55 -1.39
N SER A 46 -8.19 4.52 -1.18
CA SER A 46 -8.73 5.32 -2.30
C SER A 46 -7.62 6.21 -2.86
N LEU A 47 -7.54 6.32 -4.19
CA LEU A 47 -6.65 7.26 -4.85
C LEU A 47 -7.24 8.68 -4.94
N ASP A 48 -8.51 8.88 -4.56
CA ASP A 48 -9.18 10.18 -4.69
C ASP A 48 -8.40 11.30 -3.98
N ASP A 49 -7.88 11.02 -2.78
CA ASP A 49 -7.11 11.97 -1.97
C ASP A 49 -5.82 12.44 -2.68
N VAL A 50 -5.04 11.51 -3.26
CA VAL A 50 -3.78 11.85 -3.95
C VAL A 50 -4.05 12.46 -5.33
N ILE A 51 -5.13 12.04 -6.00
CA ILE A 51 -5.57 12.65 -7.27
C ILE A 51 -6.00 14.11 -7.06
N GLU A 52 -6.67 14.42 -5.95
CA GLU A 52 -7.12 15.78 -5.63
C GLU A 52 -5.96 16.66 -5.13
N LYS A 53 -5.09 16.14 -4.26
CA LYS A 53 -4.05 16.93 -3.57
C LYS A 53 -2.69 16.93 -4.26
N GLY A 54 -2.46 15.99 -5.19
CA GLY A 54 -1.17 15.75 -5.85
C GLY A 54 -0.25 14.81 -5.07
N ASP A 55 -0.26 14.86 -3.74
CA ASP A 55 0.64 14.09 -2.87
C ASP A 55 -0.09 13.45 -1.69
N PHE A 56 0.38 12.27 -1.30
CA PHE A 56 0.06 11.62 -0.03
C PHE A 56 1.36 11.07 0.58
N ASP A 57 1.59 11.33 1.86
CA ASP A 57 2.69 10.73 2.60
C ASP A 57 2.23 10.42 4.03
N GLY A 58 2.19 9.14 4.40
CA GLY A 58 1.73 8.77 5.73
C GLY A 58 1.50 7.29 5.98
N TRP A 59 1.03 7.02 7.20
CA TRP A 59 0.80 5.69 7.73
C TRP A 59 -0.61 5.19 7.43
N VAL A 60 -0.69 4.07 6.71
CA VAL A 60 -1.94 3.37 6.41
C VAL A 60 -2.09 2.18 7.37
N LYS A 61 -3.19 2.17 8.14
CA LYS A 61 -3.50 1.08 9.05
C LYS A 61 -3.89 -0.19 8.27
N LEU A 62 -3.20 -1.29 8.54
CA LEU A 62 -3.57 -2.62 8.06
C LEU A 62 -4.48 -3.30 9.10
N PRO A 63 -5.77 -3.57 8.79
CA PRO A 63 -6.59 -4.39 9.67
C PRO A 63 -5.98 -5.79 9.80
N GLY A 64 -5.84 -6.27 11.03
CA GLY A 64 -5.33 -7.61 11.30
C GLY A 64 -6.30 -8.69 10.83
N PHE A 65 -5.75 -9.83 10.41
CA PHE A 65 -6.53 -11.03 10.14
C PHE A 65 -6.86 -11.74 11.46
N VAL A 66 -8.08 -12.27 11.60
CA VAL A 66 -8.61 -12.83 12.86
C VAL A 66 -7.61 -13.81 13.50
N GLY A 67 -7.23 -13.54 14.76
CA GLY A 67 -6.31 -14.37 15.55
C GLY A 67 -4.87 -13.83 15.65
N PHE A 68 -4.48 -12.89 14.80
CA PHE A 68 -3.22 -12.15 14.93
C PHE A 68 -3.51 -10.78 15.55
N GLY A 69 -2.78 -10.42 16.62
CA GLY A 69 -2.90 -9.09 17.22
C GLY A 69 -2.68 -8.01 16.16
N SER A 70 -3.42 -6.91 16.25
CA SER A 70 -3.35 -5.80 15.30
C SER A 70 -1.98 -5.12 15.35
N HIS A 71 -1.10 -5.46 14.42
CA HIS A 71 0.14 -4.76 14.13
C HIS A 71 0.25 -4.85 12.61
N ASP A 72 0.39 -3.81 11.82
CA ASP A 72 0.85 -2.48 12.11
C ASP A 72 0.44 -1.58 10.92
N HIS A 73 0.96 -0.37 10.88
CA HIS A 73 0.78 0.51 9.74
C HIS A 73 1.84 0.21 8.67
N VAL A 74 1.51 0.47 7.41
CA VAL A 74 2.50 0.60 6.33
C VAL A 74 2.65 2.08 6.03
N HIS A 75 3.88 2.56 5.94
CA HIS A 75 4.15 3.90 5.46
C HIS A 75 4.19 3.90 3.94
N ILE A 76 3.41 4.78 3.31
CA ILE A 76 3.42 4.93 1.86
C ILE A 76 3.53 6.41 1.50
N SER A 77 4.27 6.68 0.43
CA SER A 77 4.27 7.96 -0.25
C SER A 77 3.76 7.73 -1.67
N MET A 78 2.85 8.60 -2.12
CA MET A 78 2.23 8.55 -3.44
C MET A 78 2.23 9.96 -4.02
N HIS A 79 2.58 10.05 -5.29
CA HIS A 79 2.54 11.28 -6.08
C HIS A 79 1.69 11.04 -7.32
N PHE A 80 0.82 11.99 -7.67
CA PHE A 80 -0.01 11.92 -8.86
C PHE A 80 0.27 13.12 -9.77
N GLU A 81 0.74 12.82 -10.98
CA GLU A 81 0.91 13.81 -12.04
C GLU A 81 -0.15 13.63 -13.13
N LYS A 82 -0.92 14.68 -13.39
CA LYS A 82 -1.78 14.72 -14.57
C LYS A 82 -0.95 15.05 -15.80
N ILE A 83 -0.78 14.07 -16.68
CA ILE A 83 -0.15 14.30 -17.98
C ILE A 83 -1.13 15.10 -18.85
N SER A 84 -0.87 16.40 -19.04
CA SER A 84 -1.60 17.19 -20.02
C SER A 84 -1.07 16.90 -21.42
N THR A 85 -1.83 16.19 -22.23
CA THR A 85 -1.62 16.20 -23.68
C THR A 85 -2.09 17.55 -24.20
N GLY A 86 -1.15 18.33 -24.73
CA GLY A 86 -1.41 19.63 -25.36
C GLY A 86 -2.20 19.55 -26.66
#